data_AF-A0A2H0PHX5-F1
#
_entry.id   AF-A0A2H0PHX5-F1
#
_cell.length_a   1.000
_cell.length_b   1.000
_cell.length_c   1.000
_cell.angle_alpha   90.00
_cell.angle_beta   90.00
_cell.angle_gamma   90.00
#
_symmetry.space_group_name_H-M   'P 1'
#
loop_
_entity.id
_entity.type
_entity.pdbx_description
1 polymer ?
#
loop_
_entity_poly.entity_id
_entity_poly.type
_entity_poly.pdbx_seq_one_letter_code
_entity_poly.pdbx_strand_id
1 'polypeptide(L)'
;MTSQFIESVAVEAMRTILIVSSPVLGVALVIGLAMSIFQATTQINEMTLAYIPKIVAVYVTLVVAGGFIMTRLMSFTSGIFSDFSRYVQ
;
A
#
# COMPACT_ATOMS: atom_id res chain seq x y z
N MET A 1 20.43 4.61 24.68
CA MET A 1 19.17 5.15 24.12
C MET A 1 19.52 5.95 22.88
N THR A 2 19.26 5.43 21.67
CA THR A 2 18.97 6.20 20.42
C THR A 2 18.99 5.30 19.16
N SER A 3 20.04 4.54 18.87
CA SER A 3 20.13 3.82 17.57
C SER A 3 19.22 2.60 17.43
N GLN A 4 19.15 1.72 18.45
CA GLN A 4 18.33 0.50 18.39
C GLN A 4 16.81 0.79 18.31
N PHE A 5 16.36 1.88 18.94
CA PHE A 5 14.97 2.32 18.86
C PHE A 5 14.63 2.88 17.48
N ILE A 6 15.52 3.71 16.90
CA ILE A 6 15.32 4.22 15.55
C ILE A 6 15.31 3.05 14.54
N GLU A 7 16.18 2.07 14.73
CA GLU A 7 16.25 0.88 13.88
C GLU A 7 14.96 0.04 13.97
N SER A 8 14.47 -0.25 15.18
CA SER A 8 13.25 -1.04 15.35
C SER A 8 12.01 -0.34 14.78
N VAL A 9 11.88 0.96 15.02
CA VAL A 9 10.78 1.76 14.46
C VAL A 9 10.87 1.83 12.93
N ALA A 10 12.07 1.99 12.37
CA ALA A 10 12.26 2.03 10.93
C ALA A 10 11.88 0.69 10.27
N VAL A 11 12.27 -0.44 10.86
CA VAL A 11 11.91 -1.78 10.36
C VAL A 11 10.41 -1.99 10.41
N GLU A 12 9.74 -1.66 11.54
CA GLU A 12 8.30 -1.84 11.66
C GLU A 12 7.51 -0.87 10.75
N ALA A 13 8.03 0.34 10.54
CA ALA A 13 7.45 1.29 9.59
C ALA A 13 7.50 0.75 8.16
N MET A 14 8.67 0.27 7.72
CA MET A 14 8.85 -0.34 6.40
C MET A 14 7.93 -1.56 6.22
N ARG A 15 7.85 -2.41 7.25
CA ARG A 15 6.95 -3.57 7.25
C ARG A 15 5.48 -3.16 7.13
N THR A 16 5.07 -2.13 7.87
CA THR A 16 3.71 -1.59 7.82
C THR A 16 3.39 -1.05 6.43
N ILE A 17 4.31 -0.28 5.82
CA ILE A 17 4.17 0.24 4.45
C ILE A 17 4.01 -0.89 3.44
N LEU A 18 4.83 -1.94 3.52
CA LEU A 18 4.75 -3.09 2.62
C LEU A 18 3.39 -3.80 2.73
N ILE A 19 2.91 -4.03 3.95
CA ILE A 19 1.62 -4.69 4.19
C ILE A 19 0.46 -3.82 3.69
N VAL A 20 0.48 -2.52 4.01
CA VAL A 20 -0.57 -1.55 3.63
C VAL A 20 -0.64 -1.34 2.12
N SER A 21 0.51 -1.31 1.44
CA SER A 21 0.57 -1.12 -0.02
C SER A 21 0.29 -2.41 -0.81
N SER A 22 0.48 -3.59 -0.21
CA SER A 22 0.30 -4.89 -0.88
C SER A 22 -1.01 -5.07 -1.66
N PRO A 23 -2.22 -4.78 -1.11
CA PRO A 23 -3.46 -4.96 -1.87
C PRO A 23 -3.56 -4.02 -3.07
N VAL A 24 -3.15 -2.76 -2.90
CA VAL A 24 -3.20 -1.75 -3.97
C VAL A 24 -2.21 -2.08 -5.07
N LEU A 25 -0.99 -2.43 -4.71
CA LEU A 25 0.06 -2.82 -5.65
C LEU A 25 -0.32 -4.09 -6.41
N GLY A 26 -0.85 -5.10 -5.71
CA GLY A 26 -1.29 -6.35 -6.33
C GLY A 26 -2.35 -6.12 -7.40
N VAL A 27 -3.39 -5.33 -7.10
CA VAL A 27 -4.43 -5.01 -8.08
C VAL A 27 -3.89 -4.14 -9.21
N ALA A 28 -3.06 -3.15 -8.92
CA ALA A 28 -2.45 -2.30 -9.93
C ALA A 28 -1.58 -3.09 -10.92
N LEU A 29 -0.89 -4.14 -10.45
CA LEU A 29 -0.07 -5.05 -11.25
C LEU A 29 -0.94 -5.90 -12.16
N VAL A 30 -1.96 -6.57 -11.62
CA VAL A 30 -2.86 -7.45 -12.37
C VAL A 30 -3.60 -6.68 -13.46
N ILE A 31 -4.19 -5.53 -13.11
CA ILE A 31 -4.91 -4.68 -14.07
C ILE A 31 -3.94 -4.10 -15.09
N GLY A 32 -2.75 -3.66 -14.66
CA GLY A 32 -1.72 -3.12 -15.54
C GLY A 32 -1.29 -4.14 -16.61
N LEU A 33 -1.07 -5.39 -16.20
CA LEU A 33 -0.74 -6.50 -17.11
C LEU A 33 -1.90 -6.86 -18.04
N ALA A 34 -3.13 -6.95 -17.52
CA ALA A 34 -4.30 -7.23 -18.33
C ALA A 34 -4.48 -6.17 -19.43
N MET A 35 -4.33 -4.89 -19.06
CA MET A 35 -4.45 -3.78 -20.00
C MET A 35 -3.28 -3.72 -20.98
N SER A 36 -2.05 -4.10 -20.59
CA SER A 36 -0.91 -4.14 -21.52
C SER A 36 -1.09 -5.22 -22.59
N ILE A 37 -1.65 -6.37 -22.22
CA ILE A 37 -1.98 -7.44 -23.17
C ILE A 37 -3.10 -6.98 -24.10
N PHE A 38 -4.16 -6.37 -23.56
CA PHE A 38 -5.29 -5.87 -24.36
C PHE A 38 -4.86 -4.83 -25.40
N GLN A 39 -3.98 -3.90 -25.01
CA GLN A 39 -3.39 -2.92 -25.93
C GLN A 39 -2.54 -3.59 -27.02
N ALA A 40 -1.71 -4.58 -26.64
CA ALA A 40 -0.85 -5.31 -27.57
C ALA A 40 -1.65 -6.14 -28.59
N THR A 41 -2.70 -6.86 -28.15
CA THR A 41 -3.50 -7.73 -29.02
C THR A 41 -4.35 -6.94 -30.01
N THR A 42 -4.89 -5.80 -29.59
CA THR A 42 -5.82 -5.01 -30.44
C THR A 42 -5.10 -3.97 -31.30
N GLN A 43 -3.79 -3.77 -31.10
CA GLN A 43 -2.99 -2.72 -31.74
C GLN A 43 -3.50 -1.28 -31.50
N ILE A 44 -4.38 -1.09 -30.52
CA ILE A 44 -4.90 0.23 -30.12
C ILE A 44 -3.99 0.77 -29.03
N ASN A 45 -3.14 1.73 -29.40
CA ASN A 45 -2.25 2.45 -28.48
C ASN A 45 -2.86 3.79 -28.01
N GLU A 46 -4.14 3.76 -27.65
CA GLU A 46 -4.78 4.94 -27.06
C GLU A 46 -4.52 4.98 -25.56
N MET A 47 -3.69 5.93 -25.15
CA MET A 47 -3.24 6.08 -23.76
C MET A 47 -4.40 6.23 -22.76
N THR A 48 -5.54 6.78 -23.18
CA THR A 48 -6.74 7.00 -22.35
C THR A 48 -7.47 5.70 -21.99
N LEU A 49 -7.54 4.75 -22.91
CA LEU A 49 -8.30 3.50 -22.76
C LEU A 49 -7.63 2.56 -21.74
N ALA A 50 -6.30 2.65 -21.61
CA ALA A 50 -5.53 1.94 -20.58
C ALA A 50 -5.66 2.58 -19.19
N TYR A 51 -5.87 3.89 -19.13
CA TYR A 51 -5.74 4.66 -17.89
C TYR A 51 -7.01 4.61 -17.03
N ILE A 52 -8.19 4.70 -17.66
CA ILE A 52 -9.48 4.75 -16.95
C ILE A 52 -9.74 3.45 -16.16
N PRO A 53 -9.64 2.24 -16.74
CA PRO A 53 -9.89 1.00 -15.99
C PRO A 53 -8.92 0.81 -14.83
N LYS A 54 -7.67 1.26 -14.99
CA LYS A 54 -6.65 1.22 -13.94
C LYS A 54 -7.01 2.10 -12.75
N ILE A 55 -7.45 3.34 -12.98
CA ILE A 55 -7.88 4.25 -11.91
C ILE A 55 -9.08 3.67 -11.15
N VAL A 56 -10.09 3.18 -11.88
CA VAL A 56 -11.28 2.59 -11.26
C VAL A 56 -10.91 1.40 -10.38
N ALA A 57 -10.03 0.52 -10.85
CA ALA A 57 -9.60 -0.64 -10.08
C ALA A 57 -8.83 -0.25 -8.81
N VAL A 58 -7.92 0.72 -8.89
CA VAL A 58 -7.20 1.24 -7.72
C VAL A 58 -8.17 1.89 -6.73
N TYR A 59 -9.12 2.68 -7.21
CA TYR A 59 -10.12 3.33 -6.37
C TYR A 59 -10.99 2.31 -5.62
N VAL A 60 -11.52 1.31 -6.32
CA VAL A 60 -12.29 0.22 -5.70
C VAL A 60 -11.44 -0.52 -4.67
N THR A 61 -10.18 -0.79 -4.98
CA THR A 61 -9.25 -1.45 -4.05
C THR A 61 -9.03 -0.61 -2.80
N LEU A 62 -8.88 0.71 -2.92
CA LEU A 62 -8.75 1.60 -1.77
C LEU A 62 -10.01 1.64 -0.91
N VAL A 63 -11.19 1.64 -1.52
CA VAL A 63 -12.46 1.62 -0.77
C VAL A 63 -12.60 0.30 0.00
N VAL A 64 -12.33 -0.83 -0.63
CA VAL A 64 -12.43 -2.16 0.00
C VAL A 64 -11.34 -2.38 1.04
N ALA A 65 -10.09 -2.00 0.73
CA ALA A 65 -8.94 -2.15 1.62
C ALA A 65 -8.83 -1.03 2.66
N GLY A 66 -9.64 0.03 2.59
CA GLY A 66 -9.53 1.20 3.46
C GLY A 66 -9.60 0.86 4.95
N GLY A 67 -10.54 0.00 5.34
CA GLY A 67 -10.65 -0.47 6.73
C GLY A 67 -9.44 -1.30 7.20
N PHE A 68 -8.87 -2.11 6.31
CA PHE A 68 -7.66 -2.87 6.58
C PHE A 68 -6.45 -1.95 6.77
N ILE A 69 -6.27 -1.00 5.86
CA ILE A 69 -5.18 -0.01 5.91
C ILE A 69 -5.26 0.78 7.22
N MET A 70 -6.47 1.23 7.58
CA MET A 70 -6.67 2.03 8.78
C MET A 70 -6.36 1.23 10.06
N THR A 71 -6.79 -0.02 10.13
CA THR A 71 -6.47 -0.90 11.27
C THR A 71 -4.96 -1.10 11.44
N ARG A 72 -4.22 -1.28 10.33
CA ARG A 72 -2.76 -1.44 10.37
C ARG A 72 -2.05 -0.17 10.81
N LEU A 73 -2.46 0.99 10.30
CA LEU A 73 -1.90 2.28 10.70
C LEU A 73 -2.17 2.58 12.17
N MET A 74 -3.40 2.36 12.64
CA MET A 74 -3.74 2.55 14.06
C MET A 74 -2.91 1.63 14.96
N SER A 75 -2.76 0.35 14.60
CA SER A 75 -1.94 -0.61 15.35
C SER A 75 -0.47 -0.21 15.42
N PHE A 76 0.08 0.31 14.32
CA PHE A 76 1.46 0.81 14.26
C PHE A 76 1.63 2.04 15.15
N THR A 77 0.73 3.02 15.03
CA THR A 77 0.77 4.23 15.85
C THR A 77 0.61 3.89 17.32
N SER A 78 -0.37 3.07 17.71
CA SER A 78 -0.55 2.67 19.11
C SER A 78 0.67 1.95 19.67
N GLY A 79 1.33 1.10 18.86
CA GLY A 79 2.57 0.41 19.26
C GLY A 79 3.70 1.38 19.58
N ILE A 80 3.90 2.40 18.75
CA ILE A 80 4.89 3.45 19.00
C ILE A 80 4.58 4.20 20.30
N PHE A 81 3.33 4.60 20.52
CA PHE A 81 2.94 5.34 21.72
C PHE A 81 3.08 4.50 23.00
N SER A 82 2.77 3.21 22.96
CA SER A 82 2.96 2.31 24.12
C SER A 82 4.44 2.07 24.43
N ASP A 83 5.27 1.90 23.40
CA ASP A 83 6.70 1.70 23.57
C ASP A 83 7.38 2.99 24.07
N PHE A 84 6.95 4.16 23.58
CA PHE A 84 7.43 5.45 24.05
C PHE A 84 7.24 5.64 25.56
N SER A 85 6.08 5.24 26.11
CA SER A 85 5.83 5.29 27.56
C SER A 85 6.78 4.41 28.36
N ARG A 86 7.24 3.29 27.80
CA ARG A 86 8.19 2.36 28.42
C ARG A 86 9.64 2.86 28.37
N TYR A 87 9.95 3.78 27.47
CA TYR A 87 11.29 4.38 27.35
C TYR A 87 11.45 5.69 28.14
N VAL A 88 10.35 6.29 28.58
CA VAL A 88 10.35 7.50 29.43
C VAL A 88 10.48 7.16 30.92
N GLN A 89 10.15 5.93 31.34
CA GLN A 89 10.52 5.36 32.64
C GLN A 89 11.91 4.74 32.60
#